data_AF-A0A8E1WEG8-F1
#
_entry.id   AF-A0A8E1WEG8-F1
#
_cell.length_a   1.000
_cell.length_b   1.000
_cell.length_c   1.000
_cell.angle_alpha   90.00
_cell.angle_beta   90.00
_cell.angle_gamma   90.00
#
_symmetry.space_group_name_H-M   'P 1'
#
loop_
_entity.id
_entity.type
_entity.pdbx_description
1 polymer ?
#
loop_
_entity_poly.entity_id
_entity_poly.type
_entity_poly.pdbx_seq_one_letter_code
_entity_poly.pdbx_strand_id
1 'polypeptide(L)'
;MRHGASKSLEIGLWISNDLDSDGSPPLTPALRLALIAHDEKKDDLVAFASDHVDFLMTCHIVATGTTGQRILAACPDLNLTPLKSGPLGGDQQIGALISEAKIDLLIFFVDPLTPMPHDVDVKALMRLAIVYDIPMALNRATAEIMLENQENG
;
A
#
# COMPACT_ATOMS: atom_id res chain seq x y z
N MET A 1 -28.71 23.58 -16.96
CA MET A 1 -28.25 22.19 -16.77
C MET A 1 -26.77 22.23 -16.43
N ARG A 2 -26.42 22.12 -15.15
CA ARG A 2 -25.04 22.20 -14.66
C ARG A 2 -24.39 20.82 -14.83
N HIS A 3 -23.30 20.75 -15.60
CA HIS A 3 -22.49 19.56 -15.74
C HIS A 3 -21.57 19.39 -14.53
N GLY A 4 -21.49 18.15 -14.05
CA GLY A 4 -20.89 17.73 -12.79
C GLY A 4 -19.40 17.99 -12.69
N ALA A 5 -18.99 18.21 -11.45
CA ALA A 5 -17.65 18.56 -11.00
C ALA A 5 -16.60 17.49 -11.31
N SER A 6 -15.44 17.97 -11.72
CA SER A 6 -14.16 17.26 -11.72
C SER A 6 -13.82 16.79 -10.30
N LYS A 7 -13.78 15.48 -10.06
CA LYS A 7 -13.10 14.92 -8.88
C LYS A 7 -11.61 14.86 -9.19
N SER A 8 -10.91 15.94 -8.86
CA SER A 8 -9.47 15.88 -8.63
C SER A 8 -9.24 14.96 -7.43
N LEU A 9 -8.55 13.84 -7.63
CA LEU A 9 -8.16 12.92 -6.56
C LEU A 9 -7.05 13.60 -5.75
N GLU A 10 -7.41 14.17 -4.60
CA GLU A 10 -6.46 14.76 -3.65
C GLU A 10 -5.73 13.65 -2.89
N ILE A 11 -4.63 13.17 -3.48
CA ILE A 11 -3.64 12.30 -2.81
C ILE A 11 -2.87 13.07 -1.70
N GLY A 12 -3.25 14.33 -1.44
CA GLY A 12 -2.52 15.29 -0.60
C GLY A 12 -3.18 15.67 0.72
N LEU A 13 -4.32 15.08 1.11
CA LEU A 13 -5.02 15.49 2.35
C LEU A 13 -4.61 14.76 3.63
N TRP A 14 -3.64 13.84 3.58
CA TRP A 14 -3.12 13.14 4.77
C TRP A 14 -2.35 14.03 5.75
N ILE A 15 -2.32 15.35 5.54
CA ILE A 15 -1.62 16.34 6.36
C ILE A 15 -2.53 17.55 6.61
N SER A 16 -3.70 17.32 7.20
CA SER A 16 -4.45 18.42 7.81
C SER A 16 -4.95 18.01 9.18
N ASN A 17 -4.11 18.24 10.18
CA ASN A 17 -4.47 18.43 11.60
C ASN A 17 -5.47 17.44 12.21
N ASP A 18 -5.14 16.15 12.22
CA ASP A 18 -5.76 15.24 13.17
C ASP A 18 -5.08 15.44 14.53
N LEU A 19 -5.42 16.55 15.19
CA LEU A 19 -5.40 16.54 16.64
C LEU A 19 -6.63 15.75 17.06
N ASP A 20 -6.49 14.86 18.03
CA ASP A 20 -7.66 14.27 18.69
C ASP A 20 -8.57 15.41 19.19
N SER A 21 -9.85 15.12 19.41
CA SER A 21 -10.83 16.16 19.81
C SER A 21 -10.44 16.96 21.07
N ASP A 22 -9.43 16.50 21.81
CA ASP A 22 -8.84 17.12 22.99
C ASP A 22 -7.56 17.93 22.73
N GLY A 23 -7.06 18.00 21.50
CA GLY A 23 -5.84 18.73 21.14
C GLY A 23 -4.54 17.96 21.34
N SER A 24 -4.60 16.67 21.69
CA SER A 24 -3.41 15.82 21.78
C SER A 24 -3.00 15.28 20.40
N PRO A 25 -1.69 15.09 20.13
CA PRO A 25 -1.27 14.37 18.94
C PRO A 25 -1.74 12.91 19.07
N PRO A 26 -2.22 12.29 17.98
CA PRO A 26 -2.73 10.93 18.02
C PRO A 26 -1.65 10.00 18.58
N LEU A 27 -2.09 9.05 19.42
CA LEU A 27 -1.24 8.00 19.98
C LEU A 27 -0.66 7.18 18.82
N THR A 28 0.53 7.57 18.37
CA THR A 28 1.25 7.09 17.17
C THR A 28 0.52 7.35 15.84
N PRO A 29 1.16 8.03 14.86
CA PRO A 29 0.58 8.16 13.53
C PRO A 29 0.42 6.78 12.89
N ALA A 30 -0.74 6.54 12.26
CA ALA A 30 -1.06 5.27 11.60
C ALA A 30 -0.01 4.92 10.52
N LEU A 31 0.45 3.66 10.51
CA LEU A 31 1.45 3.17 9.59
C LEU A 31 0.95 3.23 8.14
N ARG A 32 1.79 3.71 7.20
CA ARG A 32 1.42 3.86 5.79
C ARG A 32 2.00 2.73 4.95
N LEU A 33 1.16 1.80 4.50
CA LEU A 33 1.56 0.62 3.73
C LEU A 33 1.28 0.77 2.24
N ALA A 34 2.21 0.28 1.42
CA ALA A 34 1.96 -0.04 0.02
C ALA A 34 1.81 -1.55 -0.17
N LEU A 35 0.67 -2.00 -0.74
CA LEU A 35 0.40 -3.40 -1.06
C LEU A 35 0.36 -3.64 -2.57
N ILE A 36 1.22 -4.54 -3.06
CA ILE A 36 1.37 -4.83 -4.50
C ILE A 36 1.52 -6.34 -4.69
N ALA A 37 0.97 -6.88 -5.79
CA ALA A 37 1.21 -8.27 -6.16
C ALA A 37 1.21 -8.44 -7.68
N HIS A 38 2.12 -9.28 -8.18
CA HIS A 38 1.99 -9.85 -9.53
C HIS A 38 0.71 -10.68 -9.63
N ASP A 39 0.21 -10.91 -10.85
CA ASP A 39 -1.09 -11.56 -11.08
C ASP A 39 -1.21 -12.91 -10.35
N GLU A 40 -0.23 -13.78 -10.50
CA GLU A 40 -0.14 -15.10 -9.84
C GLU A 40 0.01 -15.03 -8.31
N LYS A 41 0.21 -13.82 -7.75
CA LYS A 41 0.42 -13.57 -6.31
C LYS A 41 -0.70 -12.77 -5.65
N LYS A 42 -1.70 -12.35 -6.42
CA LYS A 42 -2.81 -11.56 -5.88
C LYS A 42 -3.65 -12.36 -4.90
N ASP A 43 -3.89 -13.64 -5.17
CA ASP A 43 -4.61 -14.52 -4.24
C ASP A 43 -3.86 -14.69 -2.92
N ASP A 44 -2.54 -14.92 -2.99
CA ASP A 44 -1.67 -15.00 -1.82
C ASP A 44 -1.74 -13.71 -0.97
N LEU A 45 -1.74 -12.54 -1.62
CA LEU A 45 -1.79 -11.24 -0.93
C LEU A 45 -3.19 -10.94 -0.34
N VAL A 46 -4.26 -11.37 -0.99
CA VAL A 46 -5.62 -11.25 -0.45
C VAL A 46 -5.79 -12.14 0.79
N ALA A 47 -5.28 -13.37 0.75
CA ALA A 47 -5.25 -14.25 1.91
C ALA A 47 -4.47 -13.63 3.07
N PHE A 48 -3.26 -13.14 2.81
CA PHE A 48 -2.45 -12.41 3.79
C PHE A 48 -3.19 -11.21 4.38
N ALA A 49 -3.84 -10.38 3.55
CA ALA A 49 -4.60 -9.23 4.04
C ALA A 49 -5.80 -9.62 4.91
N SER A 50 -6.40 -10.78 4.63
CA SER A 50 -7.51 -11.32 5.42
C SER A 50 -7.04 -11.88 6.76
N ASP A 51 -5.89 -12.56 6.75
CA ASP A 51 -5.28 -13.14 7.95
C ASP A 51 -4.82 -12.06 8.95
N HIS A 52 -4.43 -10.88 8.45
CA HIS A 52 -3.96 -9.73 9.25
C HIS A 52 -4.93 -8.52 9.23
N VAL A 53 -6.22 -8.74 8.97
CA VAL A 53 -7.18 -7.66 8.76
C VAL A 53 -7.26 -6.70 9.94
N ASP A 54 -7.22 -7.20 11.17
CA ASP A 54 -7.33 -6.40 12.40
C ASP A 54 -6.18 -5.38 12.50
N PHE A 55 -4.94 -5.79 12.22
CA PHE A 55 -3.80 -4.88 12.16
C PHE A 55 -3.92 -3.91 10.99
N LEU A 56 -4.26 -4.41 9.80
CA LEU A 56 -4.35 -3.59 8.59
C LEU A 56 -5.46 -2.51 8.68
N MET A 57 -6.51 -2.72 9.49
CA MET A 57 -7.52 -1.71 9.78
C MET A 57 -6.99 -0.48 10.53
N THR A 58 -5.86 -0.62 11.24
CA THR A 58 -5.19 0.50 11.94
C THR A 58 -4.29 1.32 11.02
N CYS A 59 -4.08 0.86 9.79
CA CYS A 59 -3.11 1.41 8.85
C CYS A 59 -3.75 2.29 7.77
N HIS A 60 -2.93 3.14 7.14
CA HIS A 60 -3.27 3.79 5.88
C HIS A 60 -2.67 3.00 4.73
N ILE A 61 -3.51 2.48 3.84
CA ILE A 61 -3.06 1.56 2.80
C ILE A 61 -3.22 2.19 1.42
N VAL A 62 -2.20 2.06 0.58
CA VAL A 62 -2.32 2.23 -0.86
C VAL A 62 -2.02 0.90 -1.55
N ALA A 63 -2.72 0.62 -2.65
CA ALA A 63 -2.45 -0.59 -3.43
C ALA A 63 -2.60 -0.31 -4.92
N THR A 64 -1.88 -1.05 -5.79
CA THR A 64 -2.11 -0.94 -7.24
C THR A 64 -3.50 -1.44 -7.60
N GLY A 65 -4.08 -0.89 -8.68
CA GLY A 65 -5.52 -0.96 -8.96
C GLY A 65 -6.16 -2.33 -8.77
N THR A 66 -5.74 -3.35 -9.53
CA THR A 66 -6.32 -4.70 -9.45
C THR A 66 -6.07 -5.35 -8.08
N THR A 67 -4.91 -5.14 -7.47
CA THR A 67 -4.60 -5.66 -6.13
C THR A 67 -5.53 -5.06 -5.09
N GLY A 68 -5.64 -3.72 -5.05
CA GLY A 68 -6.50 -3.01 -4.11
C GLY A 68 -7.98 -3.37 -4.25
N GLN A 69 -8.46 -3.51 -5.49
CA GLN A 69 -9.84 -3.95 -5.76
C GLN A 69 -10.13 -5.34 -5.19
N ARG A 70 -9.19 -6.30 -5.36
CA ARG A 70 -9.36 -7.67 -4.83
C ARG A 70 -9.32 -7.70 -3.31
N ILE A 71 -8.43 -6.91 -2.69
CA ILE A 71 -8.34 -6.79 -1.24
C ILE A 71 -9.63 -6.19 -0.67
N LEU A 72 -10.13 -5.07 -1.21
CA LEU A 72 -11.37 -4.44 -0.75
C LEU A 72 -12.61 -5.32 -0.94
N ALA A 73 -12.60 -6.21 -1.94
CA ALA A 73 -13.69 -7.18 -2.11
C ALA A 73 -13.73 -8.22 -0.97
N ALA A 74 -12.57 -8.57 -0.39
CA ALA A 74 -12.47 -9.53 0.71
C ALA A 74 -12.53 -8.84 2.09
N CYS A 75 -11.94 -7.66 2.21
CA CYS A 75 -11.77 -6.88 3.45
C CYS A 75 -12.27 -5.44 3.21
N PRO A 76 -13.61 -5.20 3.19
CA PRO A 76 -14.19 -3.93 2.76
C PRO A 76 -13.94 -2.76 3.73
N ASP A 77 -13.62 -3.06 4.99
CA ASP A 77 -13.45 -2.06 6.05
C ASP A 77 -12.01 -1.52 6.15
N LEU A 78 -11.09 -1.99 5.30
CA LEU A 78 -9.72 -1.46 5.25
C LEU A 78 -9.69 -0.03 4.72
N ASN A 79 -8.89 0.82 5.35
CA ASN A 79 -8.56 2.16 4.85
C ASN A 79 -7.56 2.08 3.68
N LEU A 80 -8.04 1.53 2.56
CA LEU A 80 -7.25 1.26 1.35
C LEU A 80 -7.66 2.19 0.21
N THR A 81 -6.67 2.88 -0.35
CA THR A 81 -6.81 3.68 -1.57
C THR A 81 -6.22 2.92 -2.78
N PRO A 82 -7.06 2.46 -3.73
CA PRO A 82 -6.56 1.87 -4.96
C PRO A 82 -5.98 2.95 -5.88
N LEU A 83 -4.77 2.71 -6.40
CA LEU A 83 -4.08 3.51 -7.40
C LEU A 83 -4.31 2.95 -8.81
N LYS A 84 -3.55 3.40 -9.81
CA LYS A 84 -3.55 2.74 -11.13
C LYS A 84 -2.96 1.34 -11.02
N SER A 85 -3.23 0.49 -12.01
CA SER A 85 -2.49 -0.79 -12.13
C SER A 85 -1.00 -0.50 -12.38
N GLY A 86 -0.12 -1.41 -11.96
CA GLY A 86 1.33 -1.29 -12.15
C GLY A 86 1.70 -0.92 -13.60
N PRO A 87 1.25 -1.71 -14.61
CA PRO A 87 1.53 -1.42 -16.03
C PRO A 87 0.99 -0.08 -16.56
N LEU A 88 0.05 0.55 -15.86
CA LEU A 88 -0.51 1.87 -16.23
C LEU A 88 0.06 3.01 -15.37
N GLY A 89 1.18 2.78 -14.67
CA GLY A 89 1.90 3.76 -13.88
C GLY A 89 1.64 3.71 -12.38
N GLY A 90 0.94 2.69 -11.87
CA GLY A 90 0.70 2.51 -10.43
C GLY A 90 2.00 2.38 -9.63
N ASP A 91 3.00 1.67 -10.17
CA ASP A 91 4.30 1.49 -9.52
C ASP A 91 5.05 2.81 -9.39
N GLN A 92 4.91 3.70 -10.38
CA GLN A 92 5.49 5.04 -10.35
C GLN A 92 4.76 5.95 -9.34
N GLN A 93 3.44 5.82 -9.19
CA GLN A 93 2.70 6.54 -8.15
C GLN A 93 3.19 6.14 -6.76
N ILE A 94 3.39 4.84 -6.51
CA ILE A 94 3.92 4.36 -5.23
C ILE A 94 5.37 4.81 -5.04
N GLY A 95 6.20 4.73 -6.08
CA GLY A 95 7.57 5.26 -6.04
C GLY A 95 7.64 6.74 -5.67
N ALA A 96 6.73 7.56 -6.19
CA ALA A 96 6.62 8.97 -5.80
C ALA A 96 6.27 9.11 -4.31
N LEU A 97 5.29 8.34 -3.82
CA LEU A 97 4.91 8.35 -2.39
C LEU A 97 6.07 7.92 -1.49
N ILE A 98 6.84 6.90 -1.87
CA ILE A 98 8.07 6.51 -1.15
C ILE A 98 9.04 7.70 -1.08
N SER A 99 9.28 8.37 -2.21
CA SER A 99 10.23 9.49 -2.27
C SER A 99 9.81 10.73 -1.48
N GLU A 100 8.51 10.86 -1.22
CA GLU A 100 7.90 11.92 -0.41
C GLU A 100 7.76 11.52 1.06
N ALA A 101 8.34 10.39 1.48
CA ALA A 101 8.21 9.81 2.81
C ALA A 101 6.74 9.64 3.22
N LYS A 102 5.89 9.19 2.27
CA LYS A 102 4.46 8.90 2.43
C LYS A 102 4.13 7.41 2.48
N ILE A 103 5.15 6.54 2.46
CA ILE A 103 5.05 5.09 2.64
C ILE A 103 6.11 4.69 3.66
N ASP A 104 5.69 3.98 4.69
CA ASP A 104 6.56 3.45 5.74
C ASP A 104 6.96 2.00 5.48
N LEU A 105 6.12 1.24 4.78
CA LEU A 105 6.33 -0.19 4.53
C LEU A 105 5.82 -0.58 3.14
N LEU A 106 6.66 -1.29 2.38
CA LEU A 106 6.29 -1.87 1.10
C LEU A 106 6.13 -3.39 1.22
N ILE A 107 4.93 -3.91 0.96
CA ILE A 107 4.68 -5.34 0.77
C ILE A 107 4.38 -5.57 -0.71
N PHE A 108 5.31 -6.22 -1.40
CA PHE A 108 5.18 -6.56 -2.81
C PHE A 108 5.35 -8.06 -3.01
N PHE A 109 4.27 -8.82 -3.19
CA PHE A 109 4.39 -10.24 -3.53
C PHE A 109 4.76 -10.41 -5.01
N VAL A 110 6.05 -10.70 -5.23
CA VAL A 110 6.65 -10.87 -6.56
C VAL A 110 6.49 -12.32 -6.99
N ASP A 111 6.01 -12.54 -8.21
CA ASP A 111 6.15 -13.80 -8.93
C ASP A 111 7.55 -13.87 -9.59
N PRO A 112 8.43 -14.81 -9.18
CA PRO A 112 9.77 -14.94 -9.75
C PRO A 112 9.84 -15.78 -11.03
N LEU A 113 8.74 -16.44 -11.43
CA LEU A 113 8.73 -17.42 -12.53
C LEU A 113 8.20 -16.84 -13.84
N THR A 114 7.35 -15.82 -13.77
CA THR A 114 6.71 -15.22 -14.94
C THR A 114 7.44 -13.94 -15.38
N PRO A 115 7.88 -13.82 -16.63
CA PRO A 115 8.43 -12.57 -17.16
C PRO A 115 7.35 -11.47 -17.18
N MET A 116 7.64 -10.34 -16.55
CA MET A 116 6.71 -9.21 -16.51
C MET A 116 7.03 -8.20 -17.61
N PRO A 117 6.05 -7.74 -18.42
CA PRO A 117 6.27 -6.67 -19.40
C PRO A 117 6.75 -5.35 -18.78
N HIS A 118 6.52 -5.16 -17.48
CA HIS A 118 6.87 -3.98 -16.68
C HIS A 118 8.00 -4.25 -15.67
N ASP A 119 8.85 -5.26 -15.91
CA ASP A 119 9.93 -5.67 -14.99
C ASP A 119 10.95 -4.54 -14.71
N VAL A 120 11.07 -3.56 -15.61
CA VAL A 120 11.86 -2.34 -15.39
C VAL A 120 11.24 -1.46 -14.30
N ASP A 121 9.91 -1.33 -14.28
CA ASP A 121 9.19 -0.53 -13.29
C ASP A 121 9.25 -1.19 -11.90
N VAL A 122 9.15 -2.52 -11.83
CA VAL A 122 9.33 -3.30 -10.59
C VAL A 122 10.71 -3.04 -9.97
N LYS A 123 11.77 -3.12 -10.77
CA LYS A 123 13.14 -2.86 -10.32
C LYS A 123 13.34 -1.40 -9.91
N ALA A 124 12.71 -0.45 -10.60
CA ALA A 124 12.76 0.95 -10.26
C ALA A 124 12.09 1.24 -8.90
N LEU A 125 10.95 0.61 -8.62
CA LEU A 125 10.24 0.71 -7.35
C LEU A 125 11.08 0.13 -6.20
N MET A 126 11.60 -1.10 -6.37
CA MET A 126 12.46 -1.74 -5.36
C MET A 126 13.72 -0.90 -5.07
N ARG A 127 14.33 -0.32 -6.12
CA ARG A 127 15.46 0.61 -5.97
C ARG A 127 15.08 1.82 -5.14
N LEU A 128 13.88 2.39 -5.31
CA LEU A 128 13.43 3.52 -4.48
C LEU A 128 13.24 3.10 -3.02
N ALA A 129 12.65 1.94 -2.75
CA ALA A 129 12.53 1.44 -1.38
C ALA A 129 13.90 1.32 -0.68
N ILE A 130 14.93 0.83 -1.40
CA ILE A 130 16.31 0.74 -0.90
C ILE A 130 16.93 2.13 -0.69
N VAL A 131 16.76 3.07 -1.63
CA VAL A 131 17.33 4.42 -1.53
C VAL A 131 16.79 5.19 -0.33
N TYR A 132 15.50 5.02 -0.03
CA TYR A 132 14.81 5.69 1.07
C TYR A 132 14.79 4.86 2.36
N ASP A 133 15.46 3.70 2.36
CA ASP A 133 15.65 2.82 3.52
C ASP A 133 14.34 2.43 4.23
N ILE A 134 13.30 2.14 3.45
CA ILE A 134 12.04 1.62 4.01
C ILE A 134 12.06 0.09 4.03
N PRO A 135 11.50 -0.56 5.08
CA PRO A 135 11.35 -2.00 5.07
C PRO A 135 10.49 -2.46 3.88
N MET A 136 10.92 -3.56 3.26
CA MET A 136 10.29 -4.12 2.06
C MET A 136 10.19 -5.64 2.17
N ALA A 137 8.97 -6.17 2.05
CA ALA A 137 8.72 -7.60 1.94
C ALA A 137 8.41 -7.98 0.49
N LEU A 138 9.20 -8.88 -0.09
CA LEU A 138 9.03 -9.33 -1.49
C LEU A 138 8.27 -10.67 -1.62
N ASN A 139 7.92 -11.26 -0.48
CA ASN A 139 7.22 -12.53 -0.37
C ASN A 139 6.45 -12.58 0.96
N ARG A 140 5.56 -13.56 1.08
CA ARG A 140 4.73 -13.74 2.27
C ARG A 140 5.55 -13.95 3.54
N ALA A 141 6.55 -14.84 3.53
CA ALA A 141 7.33 -15.14 4.73
C ALA A 141 8.01 -13.90 5.35
N THR A 142 8.55 -12.99 4.51
CA THR A 142 9.10 -11.73 5.00
C THR A 142 8.00 -10.80 5.56
N ALA A 143 6.84 -10.74 4.91
CA ALA A 143 5.72 -9.92 5.37
C ALA A 143 5.16 -10.39 6.73
N GLU A 144 5.03 -11.71 6.93
CA GLU A 144 4.60 -12.33 8.18
C GLU A 144 5.52 -11.92 9.34
N ILE A 145 6.85 -12.05 9.18
CA ILE A 145 7.83 -11.65 10.20
C ILE A 145 7.76 -10.14 10.49
N MET A 146 7.49 -9.32 9.48
CA MET A 146 7.36 -7.87 9.64
C MET A 146 6.13 -7.48 10.47
N LEU A 147 5.02 -8.20 10.32
CA LEU A 147 3.78 -7.93 11.06
C LEU A 147 3.70 -8.62 12.43
N GLU A 148 4.42 -9.72 12.63
CA GLU A 148 4.45 -10.49 13.89
C GLU A 148 4.75 -9.62 15.13
N ASN A 149 5.60 -8.60 14.98
CA ASN A 149 5.98 -7.69 16.07
C ASN A 149 5.04 -6.47 16.20
N GLN A 150 4.13 -6.25 15.26
CA GLN A 150 3.19 -5.13 15.28
C GLN A 150 1.83 -5.51 15.90
N GLU A 151 1.47 -6.79 15.89
CA GLU A 151 0.23 -7.30 16.50
C GLU A 151 0.33 -7.48 18.04
N ASN A 152 1.54 -7.44 18.59
CA ASN A 152 1.84 -7.72 20.00
C ASN A 152 2.26 -6.47 20.81
N GLY A 153 2.22 -5.28 20.21
CA GLY A 153 2.59 -3.99 20.83
C GLY A 153 1.36 -3.13 21.08
#